data_AF-A0A397AFF8-F1
#
_entry.id   AF-A0A397AFF8-F1
#
_cell.length_a   1.000
_cell.length_b   1.000
_cell.length_c   1.000
_cell.angle_alpha   90.00
_cell.angle_beta   90.00
_cell.angle_gamma   90.00
#
_symmetry.space_group_name_H-M   'P 1'
#
loop_
_entity.id
_entity.type
_entity.pdbx_description
1 polymer ?
#
loop_
_entity_poly.entity_id
_entity_poly.type
_entity_poly.pdbx_seq_one_letter_code
_entity_poly.pdbx_strand_id
1 'polypeptide(L)'
;MNRRRWTRPSAKDAAAVSSIAVAATKGMESVKKKSKDRAIVKLHVHGLEFHGGEELVLNVDALKPDLTFPDDDAYVMEIFTPNCTEDSRQHLLMDVPSPDELKAKKPVKGKMQLSLLKDTAAQFNLQLLQDVMVRFIEKHAVEVDFVEVSLKDQFLSRRDLFYLQRNLVGKALYVGKMVRMHGARVQVMELVHENEAVVTGVVTAKTRFVFRSKSSRIFWLVQISPEMWDMGNNGNLYADELIRMVSSLFDRWQAEYVSHSLTVILFGRNYYDELPPVQSAYHSTAICQDDDGHWFEDFYKVISYGRDGGAVDTANMLTTLKAEVNAFPHLCGWSLDPLDGIALTCKGGHGHPSSAKDGNVLEAINLILNIYEKHYLDRDLNRSGQNLVLFTAGNGVFRVNQLVSDMSV
;
A
#
# COMPACT_ATOMS: atom_id res chain seq x y z
N MET A 1 -31.65 -4.40 35.92
CA MET A 1 -32.65 -4.47 34.84
C MET A 1 -31.97 -4.93 33.55
N ASN A 2 -32.44 -6.07 33.02
CA ASN A 2 -32.19 -6.70 31.71
C ASN A 2 -30.76 -6.86 31.18
N ARG A 3 -30.10 -7.96 31.58
CA ARG A 3 -29.10 -8.68 30.77
C ARG A 3 -29.78 -9.90 30.13
N ARG A 4 -29.95 -9.93 28.80
CA ARG A 4 -30.43 -11.12 28.08
C ARG A 4 -29.23 -12.00 27.70
N ARG A 5 -29.25 -13.23 28.21
CA ARG A 5 -28.26 -14.29 28.02
C ARG A 5 -28.60 -15.02 26.72
N TRP A 6 -27.66 -15.09 25.78
CA TRP A 6 -27.76 -15.93 24.58
C TRP A 6 -27.46 -17.39 24.96
N THR A 7 -28.36 -18.31 24.63
CA THR A 7 -28.15 -19.77 24.73
C THR A 7 -28.15 -20.38 23.33
N ARG A 8 -27.17 -21.24 23.03
CA ARG A 8 -27.06 -21.99 21.77
C ARG A 8 -28.22 -23.00 21.60
N PRO A 9 -28.71 -23.25 20.38
CA PRO A 9 -29.70 -24.31 20.13
C PRO A 9 -29.06 -25.70 20.22
N SER A 10 -29.80 -26.68 20.76
CA SER A 10 -29.38 -28.08 20.88
C SER A 10 -29.78 -28.90 19.66
N ALA A 11 -29.03 -29.97 19.38
CA ALA A 11 -29.07 -30.82 18.19
C ALA A 11 -30.33 -31.72 18.02
N LYS A 12 -31.51 -31.31 18.52
CA LYS A 12 -32.76 -32.10 18.42
C LYS A 12 -33.83 -31.53 17.49
N ASP A 13 -33.64 -30.34 16.93
CA ASP A 13 -34.61 -29.72 16.00
C ASP A 13 -34.28 -29.93 14.50
N ALA A 14 -33.23 -30.70 14.19
CA ALA A 14 -32.75 -30.91 12.81
C ALA A 14 -33.28 -32.19 12.12
N ALA A 15 -34.18 -32.95 12.75
CA ALA A 15 -34.56 -34.29 12.26
C ALA A 15 -36.04 -34.46 11.87
N ALA A 16 -36.84 -33.38 11.80
CA ALA A 16 -38.30 -33.49 11.69
C ALA A 16 -38.95 -32.94 10.41
N VAL A 17 -38.20 -32.77 9.30
CA VAL A 17 -38.80 -32.33 8.01
C VAL A 17 -38.41 -33.20 6.81
N SER A 18 -37.72 -34.33 7.01
CA SER A 18 -37.35 -35.25 5.93
C SER A 18 -38.13 -36.57 5.97
N SER A 19 -39.43 -36.56 5.63
CA SER A 19 -40.13 -37.75 5.10
C SER A 19 -41.62 -37.45 4.90
N ILE A 20 -42.04 -37.27 3.64
CA ILE A 20 -43.38 -37.35 3.01
C ILE A 20 -43.15 -36.65 1.65
N ALA A 21 -43.26 -37.21 0.44
CA ALA A 21 -43.76 -38.47 -0.06
C ALA A 21 -43.12 -38.75 -1.44
N VAL A 22 -42.89 -40.02 -1.74
CA VAL A 22 -42.65 -40.53 -3.09
C VAL A 22 -43.98 -41.08 -3.60
N ALA A 23 -44.55 -40.48 -4.65
CA ALA A 23 -45.27 -41.16 -5.74
C ALA A 23 -46.09 -40.15 -6.58
N ALA A 24 -45.71 -40.00 -7.86
CA ALA A 24 -46.58 -39.98 -9.04
C ALA A 24 -45.93 -39.16 -10.17
N THR A 25 -45.18 -39.85 -11.02
CA THR A 25 -44.79 -39.40 -12.36
C THR A 25 -46.03 -39.27 -13.25
N LYS A 26 -46.31 -38.05 -13.73
CA LYS A 26 -46.98 -37.81 -15.02
C LYS A 26 -46.18 -36.78 -15.79
N GLY A 27 -45.77 -37.18 -16.99
CA GLY A 27 -44.92 -36.42 -17.87
C GLY A 27 -45.50 -35.06 -18.22
N MET A 28 -44.69 -34.04 -18.00
CA MET A 28 -44.77 -32.77 -18.70
C MET A 28 -43.40 -32.60 -19.34
N GLU A 29 -43.31 -32.80 -20.65
CA GLU A 29 -42.12 -32.42 -21.42
C GLU A 29 -41.92 -30.91 -21.23
N SER A 30 -41.05 -30.54 -20.29
CA SER A 30 -40.55 -29.17 -20.21
C SER A 30 -39.67 -28.98 -21.44
N VAL A 31 -40.23 -28.33 -22.45
CA VAL A 31 -39.50 -27.74 -23.58
C VAL A 31 -38.28 -27.03 -23.01
N LYS A 32 -37.10 -27.61 -23.19
CA LYS A 32 -35.83 -26.92 -22.93
C LYS A 32 -35.79 -25.72 -23.87
N LYS A 33 -36.24 -24.55 -23.40
CA LYS A 33 -35.86 -23.27 -24.02
C LYS A 33 -34.33 -23.29 -24.05
N LYS A 34 -33.74 -23.32 -25.25
CA LYS A 34 -32.31 -23.11 -25.43
C LYS A 34 -32.01 -21.74 -24.83
N SER A 35 -31.47 -21.71 -23.61
CA SER A 35 -30.95 -20.48 -23.04
C SER A 35 -29.81 -20.03 -23.94
N LYS A 36 -29.96 -18.87 -24.57
CA LYS A 36 -28.86 -18.24 -25.31
C LYS A 36 -27.94 -17.61 -24.27
N ASP A 37 -26.94 -18.38 -23.84
CA ASP A 37 -25.99 -17.96 -22.78
C ASP A 37 -24.83 -17.12 -23.34
N ARG A 38 -24.74 -16.99 -24.67
CA ARG A 38 -23.69 -16.25 -25.36
C ARG A 38 -24.29 -15.43 -26.49
N ALA A 39 -23.83 -14.20 -26.63
CA ALA A 39 -24.08 -13.38 -27.82
C ALA A 39 -22.79 -12.79 -28.38
N ILE A 40 -22.76 -12.61 -29.69
CA ILE A 40 -21.75 -11.83 -30.38
C ILE A 40 -22.36 -10.45 -30.63
N VAL A 41 -21.69 -9.42 -30.15
CA VAL A 41 -22.18 -8.04 -30.13
C VAL A 41 -21.11 -7.14 -30.71
N LYS A 42 -21.53 -6.10 -31.45
CA LYS A 42 -20.60 -5.05 -31.89
C LYS A 42 -20.31 -4.10 -30.75
N LEU A 43 -19.05 -4.02 -30.36
CA LEU A 43 -18.58 -3.15 -29.29
C LEU A 43 -18.61 -1.68 -29.74
N HIS A 44 -19.21 -0.82 -28.94
CA HIS A 44 -18.99 0.62 -29.01
C HIS A 44 -17.98 1.06 -27.95
N VAL A 45 -17.26 2.14 -28.24
CA VAL A 45 -16.30 2.74 -27.32
C VAL A 45 -16.66 4.20 -27.14
N HIS A 46 -16.72 4.67 -25.90
CA HIS A 46 -17.13 6.04 -25.57
C HIS A 46 -16.09 6.76 -24.70
N GLY A 47 -16.11 8.10 -24.77
CA GLY A 47 -15.31 8.98 -23.91
C GLY A 47 -16.02 9.35 -22.61
N LEU A 48 -15.32 10.06 -21.72
CA LEU A 48 -15.83 10.45 -20.38
C LEU A 48 -17.07 11.36 -20.44
N GLU A 49 -17.30 12.03 -21.57
CA GLU A 49 -18.46 12.89 -21.82
C GLU A 49 -19.79 12.11 -21.96
N PHE A 50 -19.72 10.82 -22.25
CA PHE A 50 -20.90 9.99 -22.50
C PHE A 50 -21.40 9.35 -21.20
N HIS A 51 -22.70 9.48 -20.92
CA HIS A 51 -23.36 8.87 -19.74
C HIS A 51 -22.68 9.13 -18.39
N GLY A 52 -21.98 10.26 -18.24
CA GLY A 52 -21.29 10.62 -16.99
C GLY A 52 -19.99 9.84 -16.75
N GLY A 53 -19.43 9.22 -17.79
CA GLY A 53 -18.17 8.49 -17.74
C GLY A 53 -18.27 7.13 -17.06
N GLU A 54 -19.44 6.48 -17.15
CA GLU A 54 -19.61 5.11 -16.66
C GLU A 54 -18.73 4.13 -17.43
N GLU A 55 -18.12 3.16 -16.74
CA GLU A 55 -17.22 2.20 -17.40
C GLU A 55 -17.93 1.30 -18.43
N LEU A 56 -19.19 0.96 -18.16
CA LEU A 56 -20.02 0.07 -18.97
C LEU A 56 -21.42 0.64 -19.14
N VAL A 57 -21.84 0.75 -20.40
CA VAL A 57 -23.19 1.15 -20.78
C VAL A 57 -23.82 0.04 -21.62
N LEU A 58 -24.93 -0.50 -21.15
CA LEU A 58 -25.67 -1.58 -21.79
C LEU A 58 -27.04 -1.09 -22.27
N ASN A 59 -27.43 -1.54 -23.46
CA ASN A 59 -28.80 -1.43 -23.93
C ASN A 59 -29.48 -2.80 -23.82
N VAL A 60 -30.17 -3.00 -22.71
CA VAL A 60 -30.81 -4.29 -22.38
C VAL A 60 -31.86 -4.67 -23.42
N ASP A 61 -32.60 -3.70 -23.97
CA ASP A 61 -33.64 -3.99 -24.96
C ASP A 61 -33.06 -4.48 -26.29
N ALA A 62 -31.85 -4.02 -26.64
CA ALA A 62 -31.13 -4.51 -27.82
C ALA A 62 -30.38 -5.83 -27.58
N LEU A 63 -30.15 -6.23 -26.31
CA LEU A 63 -29.44 -7.45 -25.91
C LEU A 63 -30.37 -8.61 -25.54
N LYS A 64 -31.58 -8.34 -25.01
CA LYS A 64 -32.61 -9.33 -24.67
C LYS A 64 -32.93 -10.36 -25.78
N PRO A 65 -32.87 -10.03 -27.09
CA PRO A 65 -33.12 -11.03 -28.14
C PRO A 65 -32.06 -12.15 -28.19
N ASP A 66 -30.84 -11.84 -27.74
CA ASP A 66 -29.65 -12.69 -27.91
C ASP A 66 -29.02 -13.16 -26.61
N LEU A 67 -29.32 -12.51 -25.48
CA LEU A 67 -28.86 -12.87 -24.14
C LEU A 67 -30.03 -12.90 -23.15
N THR A 68 -30.09 -13.97 -22.38
CA THR A 68 -30.99 -14.05 -21.21
C THR A 68 -30.23 -13.54 -19.99
N PHE A 69 -30.64 -12.38 -19.47
CA PHE A 69 -30.03 -11.82 -18.26
C PHE A 69 -30.41 -12.68 -17.05
N PRO A 70 -29.43 -13.07 -16.21
CA PRO A 70 -29.72 -13.76 -14.96
C PRO A 70 -30.53 -12.85 -14.01
N ASP A 71 -31.52 -13.43 -13.33
CA ASP A 71 -32.27 -12.73 -12.28
C ASP A 71 -31.48 -12.65 -10.96
N ASP A 72 -30.47 -13.52 -10.79
CA ASP A 72 -29.66 -13.63 -9.59
C ASP A 72 -28.33 -12.85 -9.68
N ASP A 73 -27.91 -12.23 -8.57
CA ASP A 73 -26.61 -11.56 -8.41
C ASP A 73 -25.42 -12.56 -8.28
N ALA A 74 -25.62 -13.80 -8.71
CA ALA A 74 -24.60 -14.86 -8.68
C ALA A 74 -23.67 -14.82 -9.90
N TYR A 75 -24.00 -14.01 -10.92
CA TYR A 75 -23.30 -13.99 -12.20
C TYR A 75 -22.55 -12.68 -12.45
N VAL A 76 -21.46 -12.78 -13.20
CA VAL A 76 -20.73 -11.65 -13.78
C VAL A 76 -20.72 -11.76 -15.29
N MET A 77 -20.67 -10.61 -15.95
CA MET A 77 -20.59 -10.52 -17.40
C MET A 77 -19.15 -10.58 -17.84
N GLU A 78 -18.82 -11.50 -18.71
CA GLU A 78 -17.50 -11.61 -19.33
C GLU A 78 -17.57 -11.12 -20.77
N ILE A 79 -16.59 -10.28 -21.14
CA ILE A 79 -16.44 -9.68 -22.47
C ILE A 79 -15.06 -10.04 -23.00
N PHE A 80 -15.01 -10.67 -24.17
CA PHE A 80 -13.74 -11.04 -24.82
C PHE A 80 -13.87 -11.12 -26.33
N THR A 81 -12.73 -11.13 -27.02
CA THR A 81 -12.70 -11.33 -28.48
C THR A 81 -13.01 -12.79 -28.80
N PRO A 82 -13.85 -13.12 -29.80
CA PRO A 82 -14.19 -14.51 -30.14
C PRO A 82 -13.00 -15.43 -30.46
N ASN A 83 -11.87 -14.84 -30.88
CA ASN A 83 -10.63 -15.55 -31.19
C ASN A 83 -9.75 -15.82 -29.94
N CYS A 84 -10.12 -15.28 -28.78
CA CYS A 84 -9.37 -15.47 -27.55
C CYS A 84 -9.74 -16.82 -26.92
N THR A 85 -8.73 -17.64 -26.66
CA THR A 85 -8.87 -18.98 -26.03
C THR A 85 -8.31 -19.01 -24.62
N GLU A 86 -7.93 -17.84 -24.08
CA GLU A 86 -7.37 -17.68 -22.75
C GLU A 86 -8.42 -17.94 -21.65
N ASP A 87 -7.94 -18.10 -20.41
CA ASP A 87 -8.82 -18.28 -19.26
C ASP A 87 -9.71 -17.04 -19.05
N SER A 88 -10.89 -17.25 -18.46
CA SER A 88 -11.87 -16.22 -18.18
C SER A 88 -11.34 -15.10 -17.28
N ARG A 89 -10.28 -15.39 -16.50
CA ARG A 89 -9.56 -14.42 -15.65
C ARG A 89 -8.57 -13.52 -16.40
N GLN A 90 -8.36 -13.78 -17.70
CA GLN A 90 -7.63 -12.90 -18.62
C GLN A 90 -8.59 -11.99 -19.42
N HIS A 91 -9.87 -12.32 -19.42
CA HIS A 91 -10.92 -11.57 -20.10
C HIS A 91 -11.49 -10.46 -19.22
N LEU A 92 -12.17 -9.48 -19.83
CA LEU A 92 -12.80 -8.40 -19.08
C LEU A 92 -14.05 -8.92 -18.36
N LEU A 93 -14.01 -8.91 -17.02
CA LEU A 93 -15.15 -9.22 -16.16
C LEU A 93 -15.77 -7.93 -15.63
N MET A 94 -17.09 -7.79 -15.82
CA MET A 94 -17.88 -6.64 -15.37
C MET A 94 -19.09 -7.11 -14.57
N ASP A 95 -19.48 -6.31 -13.58
CA ASP A 95 -20.70 -6.54 -12.83
C ASP A 95 -21.92 -6.39 -13.75
N VAL A 96 -22.89 -7.29 -13.62
CA VAL A 96 -24.17 -7.18 -14.33
C VAL A 96 -24.96 -6.05 -13.65
N PRO A 97 -25.28 -4.96 -14.36
CA PRO A 97 -26.06 -3.87 -13.77
C PRO A 97 -27.42 -4.38 -13.32
N SER A 98 -27.85 -4.01 -12.11
CA SER A 98 -29.15 -4.46 -11.61
C SER A 98 -30.30 -3.83 -12.42
N PRO A 99 -31.47 -4.48 -12.49
CA PRO A 99 -32.62 -3.94 -13.23
C PRO A 99 -33.05 -2.55 -12.77
N ASP A 100 -32.82 -2.23 -11.49
CA ASP A 100 -33.18 -0.94 -10.91
C ASP A 100 -32.13 0.14 -11.22
N GLU A 101 -30.83 -0.21 -11.28
CA GLU A 101 -29.78 0.69 -11.78
C GLU A 101 -29.99 1.02 -13.26
N LEU A 102 -30.40 0.04 -14.05
CA LEU A 102 -30.72 0.21 -15.47
C LEU A 102 -31.93 1.13 -15.70
N LYS A 103 -32.93 1.09 -14.81
CA LYS A 103 -34.10 2.00 -14.84
C LYS A 103 -33.77 3.40 -14.34
N ALA A 104 -32.87 3.53 -13.36
CA ALA A 104 -32.45 4.81 -12.81
C ALA A 104 -31.58 5.61 -13.80
N LYS A 105 -30.88 4.91 -14.71
CA LYS A 105 -30.03 5.51 -15.73
C LYS A 105 -30.83 5.96 -16.95
N LYS A 106 -30.32 6.96 -17.67
CA LYS A 106 -30.94 7.42 -18.92
C LYS A 106 -30.95 6.27 -19.93
N PRO A 107 -32.11 5.91 -20.51
CA PRO A 107 -32.17 4.83 -21.48
C PRO A 107 -31.37 5.21 -22.72
N VAL A 108 -30.50 4.30 -23.14
CA VAL A 108 -29.71 4.44 -24.37
C VAL A 108 -30.66 4.30 -25.56
N LYS A 109 -30.89 5.38 -26.30
CA LYS A 109 -31.70 5.35 -27.52
C LYS A 109 -30.83 4.93 -28.70
N GLY A 110 -31.23 3.89 -29.43
CA GLY A 110 -30.58 3.47 -30.68
C GLY A 110 -30.27 1.97 -30.76
N LYS A 111 -29.50 1.59 -31.80
CA LYS A 111 -29.08 0.19 -32.07
C LYS A 111 -27.83 -0.25 -31.30
N MET A 112 -27.22 0.64 -30.52
CA MET A 112 -26.03 0.33 -29.74
C MET A 112 -26.40 -0.66 -28.63
N GLN A 113 -25.68 -1.78 -28.55
CA GLN A 113 -25.93 -2.88 -27.62
C GLN A 113 -25.01 -2.81 -26.39
N LEU A 114 -23.71 -2.67 -26.61
CA LEU A 114 -22.66 -2.65 -25.59
C LEU A 114 -21.71 -1.49 -25.86
N SER A 115 -21.41 -0.68 -24.84
CA SER A 115 -20.40 0.37 -24.93
C SER A 115 -19.48 0.36 -23.72
N LEU A 116 -18.17 0.40 -23.96
CA LEU A 116 -17.13 0.46 -22.93
C LEU A 116 -16.41 1.80 -22.95
N LEU A 117 -15.92 2.23 -21.79
CA LEU A 117 -15.06 3.39 -21.70
C LEU A 117 -13.76 3.17 -22.49
N LYS A 118 -13.30 4.20 -23.19
CA LYS A 118 -12.11 4.16 -24.05
C LYS A 118 -10.87 3.57 -23.37
N ASP A 119 -10.60 3.97 -22.13
CA ASP A 119 -9.41 3.52 -21.40
C ASP A 119 -9.51 2.03 -21.03
N THR A 120 -10.67 1.58 -20.54
CA THR A 120 -10.93 0.16 -20.26
C THR A 120 -10.87 -0.68 -21.54
N ALA A 121 -11.46 -0.22 -22.64
CA ALA A 121 -11.41 -0.93 -23.91
C ALA A 121 -9.96 -1.07 -24.44
N ALA A 122 -9.18 0.01 -24.36
CA ALA A 122 -7.77 0.01 -24.77
C ALA A 122 -6.93 -0.96 -23.92
N GLN A 123 -7.15 -1.04 -22.61
CA GLN A 123 -6.42 -1.94 -21.72
C GLN A 123 -6.61 -3.41 -22.07
N PHE A 124 -7.82 -3.81 -22.49
CA PHE A 124 -8.14 -5.18 -22.89
C PHE A 124 -7.99 -5.42 -24.40
N ASN A 125 -7.32 -4.49 -25.13
CA ASN A 125 -7.13 -4.55 -26.58
C ASN A 125 -8.44 -4.69 -27.38
N LEU A 126 -9.53 -4.11 -26.87
CA LEU A 126 -10.84 -4.09 -27.52
C LEU A 126 -11.02 -2.81 -28.34
N GLN A 127 -11.38 -2.96 -29.62
CA GLN A 127 -11.49 -1.85 -30.57
C GLN A 127 -12.96 -1.48 -30.87
N LEU A 128 -13.15 -0.24 -31.32
CA LEU A 128 -14.45 0.25 -31.76
C LEU A 128 -14.99 -0.57 -32.94
N LEU A 129 -16.27 -0.96 -32.87
CA LEU A 129 -17.00 -1.77 -33.85
C LEU A 129 -16.45 -3.20 -34.04
N GLN A 130 -15.56 -3.65 -33.16
CA GLN A 130 -15.10 -5.04 -33.12
C GLN A 130 -16.23 -5.95 -32.61
N ASP A 131 -16.31 -7.15 -33.18
CA ASP A 131 -17.21 -8.20 -32.68
C ASP A 131 -16.62 -8.78 -31.39
N VAL A 132 -17.38 -8.68 -30.30
CA VAL A 132 -17.03 -9.22 -28.98
C VAL A 132 -18.03 -10.28 -28.55
N MET A 133 -17.55 -11.32 -27.88
CA MET A 133 -18.37 -12.33 -27.25
C MET A 133 -18.71 -11.88 -25.83
N VAL A 134 -20.00 -11.95 -25.50
CA VAL A 134 -20.52 -11.68 -24.16
C VAL A 134 -21.17 -12.95 -23.63
N ARG A 135 -20.77 -13.38 -22.42
CA ARG A 135 -21.40 -14.49 -21.69
C ARG A 135 -21.51 -14.19 -20.20
N PHE A 136 -22.36 -14.94 -19.50
CA PHE A 136 -22.47 -14.88 -18.05
C PHE A 136 -21.71 -16.04 -17.41
N ILE A 137 -20.92 -15.75 -16.38
CA ILE A 137 -20.15 -16.72 -15.59
C ILE A 137 -20.54 -16.58 -14.14
N GLU A 138 -20.64 -17.69 -13.42
CA GLU A 138 -20.86 -17.69 -11.97
C GLU A 138 -19.67 -17.07 -11.22
N LYS A 139 -19.95 -16.17 -10.28
CA LYS A 139 -18.94 -15.45 -9.47
C LYS A 139 -17.96 -16.40 -8.76
N HIS A 140 -18.42 -17.58 -8.36
CA HIS A 140 -17.57 -18.59 -7.70
C HIS A 140 -16.50 -19.20 -8.61
N ALA A 141 -16.70 -19.21 -9.92
CA ALA A 141 -15.74 -19.78 -10.87
C ALA A 141 -14.53 -18.85 -11.13
N VAL A 142 -14.64 -17.57 -10.79
CA VAL A 142 -13.65 -16.52 -11.09
C VAL A 142 -13.28 -15.74 -9.81
N GLU A 143 -13.26 -16.41 -8.66
CA GLU A 143 -12.86 -15.79 -7.41
C GLU A 143 -11.36 -15.46 -7.34
N VAL A 144 -11.03 -14.43 -6.57
CA VAL A 144 -9.65 -13.98 -6.34
C VAL A 144 -9.27 -14.20 -4.87
N ASP A 145 -8.06 -14.69 -4.61
CA ASP A 145 -7.58 -14.95 -3.24
C ASP A 145 -6.98 -13.71 -2.60
N PHE A 146 -6.28 -12.90 -3.41
CA PHE A 146 -5.53 -11.75 -2.95
C PHE A 146 -5.68 -10.56 -3.88
N VAL A 147 -5.89 -9.38 -3.30
CA VAL A 147 -6.04 -8.11 -4.01
C VAL A 147 -5.10 -7.09 -3.39
N GLU A 148 -4.24 -6.51 -4.21
CA GLU A 148 -3.46 -5.35 -3.85
C GLU A 148 -4.10 -4.08 -4.39
N VAL A 149 -4.27 -3.09 -3.51
CA VAL A 149 -4.86 -1.80 -3.83
C VAL A 149 -3.92 -0.68 -3.41
N SER A 150 -3.71 0.29 -4.30
CA SER A 150 -2.96 1.51 -3.99
C SER A 150 -3.83 2.72 -3.71
N LEU A 151 -3.30 3.59 -2.86
CA LEU A 151 -3.93 4.80 -2.35
C LEU A 151 -2.97 5.98 -2.52
N LYS A 152 -3.39 7.09 -3.12
CA LYS A 152 -2.55 8.27 -3.35
C LYS A 152 -3.30 9.55 -2.99
N ASP A 153 -2.58 10.49 -2.37
CA ASP A 153 -3.03 11.84 -2.02
C ASP A 153 -4.36 11.87 -1.24
N GLN A 154 -4.53 10.90 -0.34
CA GLN A 154 -5.69 10.82 0.55
C GLN A 154 -5.36 10.06 1.84
N PHE A 155 -6.03 10.46 2.91
CA PHE A 155 -6.07 9.75 4.18
C PHE A 155 -7.30 8.83 4.23
N LEU A 156 -7.10 7.53 4.48
CA LEU A 156 -8.16 6.59 4.82
C LEU A 156 -7.86 5.95 6.17
N SER A 157 -8.83 5.98 7.08
CA SER A 157 -8.72 5.27 8.35
C SER A 157 -8.95 3.77 8.17
N ARG A 158 -8.51 2.96 9.15
CA ARG A 158 -8.80 1.51 9.14
C ARG A 158 -10.30 1.19 9.08
N ARG A 159 -11.14 2.07 9.62
CA ARG A 159 -12.60 1.96 9.53
C ARG A 159 -13.06 2.11 8.07
N ASP A 160 -12.54 3.10 7.36
CA ASP A 160 -12.91 3.35 5.97
C ASP A 160 -12.44 2.21 5.06
N LEU A 161 -11.24 1.69 5.30
CA LEU A 161 -10.70 0.51 4.61
C LEU A 161 -11.58 -0.73 4.82
N PHE A 162 -12.09 -0.93 6.04
CA PHE A 162 -13.02 -2.04 6.33
C PHE A 162 -14.34 -1.91 5.55
N TYR A 163 -14.94 -0.71 5.51
CA TYR A 163 -16.16 -0.48 4.74
C TYR A 163 -15.91 -0.62 3.24
N LEU A 164 -14.78 -0.12 2.74
CA LEU A 164 -14.37 -0.29 1.36
C LEU A 164 -14.25 -1.78 1.01
N GLN A 165 -13.52 -2.56 1.81
CA GLN A 165 -13.39 -4.00 1.61
C GLN A 165 -14.76 -4.69 1.58
N ARG A 166 -15.64 -4.38 2.54
CA ARG A 166 -16.97 -4.99 2.61
C ARG A 166 -17.86 -4.64 1.42
N ASN A 167 -17.76 -3.42 0.90
CA ASN A 167 -18.51 -2.96 -0.28
C ASN A 167 -17.97 -3.53 -1.60
N LEU A 168 -16.72 -4.01 -1.61
CA LEU A 168 -16.12 -4.66 -2.77
C LEU A 168 -16.48 -6.15 -2.87
N VAL A 169 -16.92 -6.78 -1.78
CA VAL A 169 -17.35 -8.18 -1.80
C VAL A 169 -18.49 -8.37 -2.78
N GLY A 170 -18.33 -9.33 -3.70
CA GLY A 170 -19.30 -9.66 -4.75
C GLY A 170 -19.13 -8.86 -6.04
N LYS A 171 -18.15 -7.95 -6.12
CA LYS A 171 -17.87 -7.12 -7.30
C LYS A 171 -16.70 -7.65 -8.12
N ALA A 172 -16.77 -7.45 -9.43
CA ALA A 172 -15.69 -7.71 -10.37
C ALA A 172 -14.65 -6.57 -10.38
N LEU A 173 -13.40 -6.95 -10.19
CA LEU A 173 -12.23 -6.08 -10.26
C LEU A 173 -11.31 -6.53 -11.39
N TYR A 174 -10.54 -5.58 -11.91
CA TYR A 174 -9.45 -5.83 -12.83
C TYR A 174 -8.24 -4.98 -12.47
N VAL A 175 -7.06 -5.44 -12.82
CA VAL A 175 -5.79 -4.72 -12.58
C VAL A 175 -5.87 -3.33 -13.21
N GLY A 176 -5.48 -2.27 -12.51
CA GLY A 176 -5.55 -0.89 -12.99
C GLY A 176 -6.89 -0.19 -12.80
N LYS A 177 -7.96 -0.90 -12.42
CA LYS A 177 -9.28 -0.31 -12.18
C LYS A 177 -9.23 0.75 -11.08
N MET A 178 -9.81 1.92 -11.37
CA MET A 178 -9.94 3.02 -10.42
C MET A 178 -11.30 2.96 -9.72
N VAL A 179 -11.34 2.35 -8.53
CA VAL A 179 -12.58 2.26 -7.75
C VAL A 179 -12.81 3.53 -6.94
N ARG A 180 -14.00 4.12 -7.10
CA ARG A 180 -14.43 5.31 -6.36
C ARG A 180 -15.61 4.95 -5.45
N MET A 181 -15.43 5.08 -4.14
CA MET A 181 -16.49 4.77 -3.15
C MET A 181 -16.42 5.74 -1.98
N HIS A 182 -17.55 6.37 -1.63
CA HIS A 182 -17.65 7.29 -0.49
C HIS A 182 -16.56 8.38 -0.44
N GLY A 183 -16.13 8.88 -1.62
CA GLY A 183 -15.06 9.86 -1.74
C GLY A 183 -13.63 9.29 -1.76
N ALA A 184 -13.44 8.02 -1.39
CA ALA A 184 -12.17 7.33 -1.53
C ALA A 184 -11.91 6.95 -3.00
N ARG A 185 -10.67 7.15 -3.47
CA ARG A 185 -10.22 6.75 -4.80
C ARG A 185 -9.10 5.74 -4.67
N VAL A 186 -9.32 4.51 -5.10
CA VAL A 186 -8.36 3.43 -4.91
C VAL A 186 -8.07 2.75 -6.25
N GLN A 187 -6.82 2.39 -6.50
CA GLN A 187 -6.42 1.74 -7.74
C GLN A 187 -6.07 0.29 -7.46
N VAL A 188 -6.64 -0.65 -8.21
CA VAL A 188 -6.22 -2.06 -8.13
C VAL A 188 -4.85 -2.19 -8.78
N MET A 189 -3.87 -2.74 -8.06
CA MET A 189 -2.49 -2.92 -8.56
C MET A 189 -2.25 -4.34 -9.03
N GLU A 190 -2.71 -5.32 -8.26
CA GLU A 190 -2.47 -6.74 -8.52
C GLU A 190 -3.65 -7.57 -8.02
N LEU A 191 -3.97 -8.62 -8.77
CA LEU A 191 -4.94 -9.64 -8.41
C LEU A 191 -4.23 -11.00 -8.51
N VAL A 192 -4.41 -11.86 -7.51
CA VAL A 192 -3.77 -13.18 -7.47
C VAL A 192 -4.79 -14.25 -7.09
N HIS A 193 -4.75 -15.35 -7.82
CA HIS A 193 -5.53 -16.56 -7.55
C HIS A 193 -4.62 -17.78 -7.66
N GLU A 194 -4.67 -18.68 -6.67
CA GLU A 194 -3.82 -19.88 -6.63
C GLU A 194 -2.31 -19.60 -6.82
N ASN A 195 -1.83 -18.45 -6.33
CA ASN A 195 -0.47 -17.92 -6.51
C ASN A 195 -0.09 -17.51 -7.94
N GLU A 196 -1.04 -17.43 -8.86
CA GLU A 196 -0.84 -16.88 -10.20
C GLU A 196 -1.47 -15.48 -10.32
N ALA A 197 -0.76 -14.59 -11.00
CA ALA A 197 -1.27 -13.24 -11.28
C ALA A 197 -2.37 -13.31 -12.34
N VAL A 198 -3.51 -12.70 -12.05
CA VAL A 198 -4.67 -12.66 -12.93
C VAL A 198 -5.02 -11.22 -13.30
N VAL A 199 -5.62 -11.02 -14.47
CA VAL A 199 -5.98 -9.67 -14.94
C VAL A 199 -7.31 -9.23 -14.34
N THR A 200 -8.26 -10.16 -14.20
CA THR A 200 -9.61 -9.91 -13.69
C THR A 200 -10.06 -10.99 -12.72
N GLY A 201 -11.04 -10.64 -11.88
CA GLY A 201 -11.72 -11.61 -11.03
C GLY A 201 -12.70 -10.96 -10.05
N VAL A 202 -13.40 -11.80 -9.32
CA VAL A 202 -14.45 -11.40 -8.38
C VAL A 202 -13.94 -11.49 -6.96
N VAL A 203 -14.18 -10.42 -6.20
CA VAL A 203 -13.85 -10.38 -4.78
C VAL A 203 -14.90 -11.17 -4.00
N THR A 204 -14.46 -12.07 -3.14
CA THR A 204 -15.32 -12.81 -2.21
C THR A 204 -15.01 -12.44 -0.77
N ALA A 205 -15.79 -12.96 0.18
CA ALA A 205 -15.53 -12.76 1.60
C ALA A 205 -14.22 -13.41 2.08
N LYS A 206 -13.63 -14.32 1.29
CA LYS A 206 -12.36 -14.99 1.60
C LYS A 206 -11.15 -14.22 1.08
N THR A 207 -11.35 -13.32 0.11
CA THR A 207 -10.30 -12.53 -0.52
C THR A 207 -9.58 -11.66 0.50
N ARG A 208 -8.25 -11.73 0.51
CA ARG A 208 -7.39 -10.92 1.37
C ARG A 208 -7.01 -9.63 0.64
N PHE A 209 -7.14 -8.51 1.34
CA PHE A 209 -6.78 -7.20 0.81
C PHE A 209 -5.46 -6.72 1.42
N VAL A 210 -4.59 -6.18 0.56
CA VAL A 210 -3.43 -5.40 0.97
C VAL A 210 -3.57 -4.00 0.42
N PHE A 211 -3.57 -3.03 1.33
CA PHE A 211 -3.62 -1.61 0.99
C PHE A 211 -2.23 -1.02 1.07
N ARG A 212 -1.73 -0.46 -0.03
CA ARG A 212 -0.44 0.23 -0.10
C ARG A 212 -0.63 1.72 -0.35
N SER A 213 0.02 2.55 0.46
CA SER A 213 -0.08 4.01 0.31
C SER A 213 1.10 4.54 -0.50
N LYS A 214 0.80 5.12 -1.67
CA LYS A 214 1.72 5.92 -2.49
C LYS A 214 1.91 7.35 -1.93
N SER A 215 1.20 7.72 -0.86
CA SER A 215 1.36 8.98 -0.13
C SER A 215 1.56 8.72 1.37
N SER A 216 2.80 8.44 1.74
CA SER A 216 3.19 8.08 3.12
C SER A 216 4.08 9.14 3.78
N ARG A 217 4.00 9.27 5.10
CA ARG A 217 4.96 10.01 5.93
C ARG A 217 6.10 9.07 6.33
N ILE A 218 7.30 9.39 5.86
CA ILE A 218 8.49 8.56 6.02
C ILE A 218 9.51 9.28 6.90
N PHE A 219 10.01 8.58 7.91
CA PHE A 219 11.18 8.99 8.68
C PHE A 219 12.37 8.12 8.31
N TRP A 220 13.48 8.75 7.99
CA TRP A 220 14.77 8.08 7.84
C TRP A 220 15.62 8.41 9.06
N LEU A 221 16.06 7.38 9.77
CA LEU A 221 17.06 7.47 10.81
C LEU A 221 18.39 7.07 10.18
N VAL A 222 19.37 7.97 10.13
CA VAL A 222 20.70 7.67 9.62
C VAL A 222 21.67 7.73 10.79
N GLN A 223 22.17 6.57 11.19
CA GLN A 223 23.18 6.46 12.23
C GLN A 223 24.53 6.90 11.66
N ILE A 224 25.13 7.91 12.30
CA ILE A 224 26.48 8.36 12.00
C ILE A 224 27.41 7.78 13.06
N SER A 225 28.25 6.85 12.64
CA SER A 225 29.27 6.19 13.45
C SER A 225 30.59 6.15 12.66
N PRO A 226 31.75 5.88 13.30
CA PRO A 226 33.04 5.79 12.62
C PRO A 226 33.04 4.86 11.41
N GLU A 227 32.29 3.76 11.49
CA GLU A 227 32.16 2.75 10.45
C GLU A 227 31.59 3.31 9.13
N MET A 228 30.93 4.46 9.12
CA MET A 228 30.48 5.13 7.89
C MET A 228 31.65 5.49 6.95
N TRP A 229 32.86 5.66 7.49
CA TRP A 229 34.09 5.92 6.73
C TRP A 229 34.98 4.68 6.55
N ASP A 230 34.48 3.49 6.88
CA ASP A 230 35.16 2.25 6.53
C ASP A 230 34.92 1.88 5.06
N MET A 231 35.91 1.25 4.44
CA MET A 231 35.78 0.71 3.07
C MET A 231 35.01 -0.62 3.10
N GLY A 232 33.93 -0.69 2.34
CA GLY A 232 33.21 -1.93 2.09
C GLY A 232 33.94 -2.85 1.10
N ASN A 233 33.40 -4.06 0.92
CA ASN A 233 33.95 -5.07 -0.01
C ASN A 233 34.03 -4.60 -1.48
N ASN A 234 33.22 -3.60 -1.85
CA ASN A 234 33.20 -3.01 -3.17
C ASN A 234 34.22 -1.87 -3.35
N GLY A 235 35.05 -1.59 -2.33
CA GLY A 235 36.04 -0.52 -2.32
C GLY A 235 35.46 0.89 -2.16
N ASN A 236 34.16 1.03 -1.89
CA ASN A 236 33.53 2.32 -1.60
C ASN A 236 33.32 2.48 -0.09
N LEU A 237 33.27 3.72 0.38
CA LEU A 237 32.89 4.04 1.75
C LEU A 237 31.41 3.73 1.97
N TYR A 238 31.04 3.27 3.17
CA TYR A 238 29.63 3.06 3.52
C TYR A 238 28.78 4.34 3.38
N ALA A 239 29.35 5.50 3.69
CA ALA A 239 28.70 6.79 3.48
C ALA A 239 28.36 7.07 2.00
N ASP A 240 29.26 6.72 1.07
CA ASP A 240 28.99 6.88 -0.36
C ASP A 240 27.97 5.87 -0.87
N GLU A 241 27.97 4.64 -0.33
CA GLU A 241 26.98 3.62 -0.67
C GLU A 241 25.56 4.02 -0.22
N LEU A 242 25.44 4.63 0.96
CA LEU A 242 24.18 5.22 1.43
C LEU A 242 23.63 6.25 0.42
N ILE A 243 24.48 7.18 -0.03
CA ILE A 243 24.09 8.21 -1.01
C ILE A 243 23.68 7.57 -2.35
N ARG A 244 24.39 6.55 -2.84
CA ARG A 244 24.02 5.83 -4.08
C ARG A 244 22.68 5.12 -3.97
N MET A 245 22.44 4.43 -2.86
CA MET A 245 21.17 3.75 -2.60
C MET A 245 20.01 4.75 -2.51
N VAL A 246 20.21 5.89 -1.84
CA VAL A 246 19.21 6.98 -1.78
C VAL A 246 18.88 7.51 -3.18
N SER A 247 19.88 7.70 -4.04
CA SER A 247 19.66 8.09 -5.44
C SER A 247 18.78 7.08 -6.18
N SER A 248 19.13 5.79 -6.11
CA SER A 248 18.36 4.72 -6.75
C SER A 248 16.92 4.62 -6.21
N LEU A 249 16.73 4.91 -4.92
CA LEU A 249 15.41 4.95 -4.30
C LEU A 249 14.56 6.10 -4.84
N PHE A 250 15.14 7.30 -5.00
CA PHE A 250 14.43 8.44 -5.58
C PHE A 250 14.04 8.23 -7.03
N ASP A 251 14.89 7.58 -7.83
CA ASP A 251 14.54 7.22 -9.21
C ASP A 251 13.31 6.32 -9.26
N ARG A 252 13.23 5.33 -8.36
CA ARG A 252 12.05 4.45 -8.22
C ARG A 252 10.81 5.21 -7.73
N TRP A 253 10.97 6.15 -6.80
CA TRP A 253 9.85 6.99 -6.34
C TRP A 253 9.28 7.84 -7.47
N GLN A 254 10.14 8.41 -8.33
CA GLN A 254 9.70 9.17 -9.51
C GLN A 254 8.98 8.28 -10.52
N ALA A 255 9.53 7.09 -10.81
CA ALA A 255 8.92 6.13 -11.73
C ALA A 255 7.52 5.66 -11.26
N GLU A 256 7.33 5.51 -9.95
CA GLU A 256 6.06 5.09 -9.34
C GLU A 256 5.08 6.22 -9.04
N TYR A 257 5.46 7.47 -9.35
CA TYR A 257 4.70 8.70 -9.10
C TYR A 257 4.20 8.81 -7.65
N VAL A 258 5.06 8.53 -6.66
CA VAL A 258 4.70 8.61 -5.23
C VAL A 258 4.82 10.03 -4.68
N SER A 259 4.07 10.33 -3.62
CA SER A 259 3.99 11.65 -2.98
C SER A 259 4.29 11.55 -1.47
N HIS A 260 5.47 11.04 -1.15
CA HIS A 260 5.92 10.90 0.23
C HIS A 260 6.33 12.23 0.87
N SER A 261 6.11 12.36 2.18
CA SER A 261 6.76 13.39 3.00
C SER A 261 7.92 12.73 3.73
N LEU A 262 9.13 13.27 3.58
CA LEU A 262 10.35 12.65 4.08
C LEU A 262 11.03 13.56 5.11
N THR A 263 11.27 13.03 6.30
CA THR A 263 12.11 13.65 7.33
C THR A 263 13.30 12.75 7.59
N VAL A 264 14.51 13.28 7.37
CA VAL A 264 15.76 12.58 7.67
C VAL A 264 16.27 13.07 9.02
N ILE A 265 16.69 12.15 9.88
CA ILE A 265 17.31 12.44 11.17
C ILE A 265 18.67 11.77 11.17
N LEU A 266 19.73 12.57 11.17
CA LEU A 266 21.08 12.09 11.44
C LEU A 266 21.25 12.01 12.95
N PHE A 267 21.79 10.91 13.45
CA PHE A 267 22.00 10.73 14.88
C PHE A 267 23.29 9.98 15.18
N GLY A 268 23.88 10.24 16.34
CA GLY A 268 25.08 9.56 16.82
C GLY A 268 25.34 9.85 18.30
N ARG A 269 26.28 9.11 18.90
CA ARG A 269 26.65 9.21 20.31
C ARG A 269 28.16 9.43 20.43
N ASN A 270 28.56 10.25 21.39
CA ASN A 270 29.95 10.36 21.83
C ASN A 270 30.07 9.83 23.25
N TYR A 271 31.18 9.14 23.56
CA TYR A 271 31.58 8.78 24.91
C TYR A 271 32.68 9.72 25.40
N TYR A 272 32.73 9.96 26.70
CA TYR A 272 33.70 10.82 27.36
C TYR A 272 34.39 10.06 28.50
N ASP A 273 35.71 10.23 28.60
CA ASP A 273 36.53 9.58 29.63
C ASP A 273 36.20 10.11 31.04
N GLU A 274 35.89 11.40 31.12
CA GLU A 274 35.52 12.10 32.35
C GLU A 274 34.32 13.00 32.09
N LEU A 275 33.56 13.35 33.14
CA LEU A 275 32.44 14.28 33.04
C LEU A 275 32.93 15.62 32.47
N PRO A 276 32.51 16.00 31.25
CA PRO A 276 32.92 17.28 30.69
C PRO A 276 32.37 18.44 31.54
N PRO A 277 33.10 19.55 31.68
CA PRO A 277 32.65 20.68 32.48
C PRO A 277 31.32 21.22 31.95
N VAL A 278 30.27 21.12 32.79
CA VAL A 278 28.85 21.44 32.53
C VAL A 278 28.62 22.90 32.08
N GLN A 279 29.64 23.76 32.17
CA GLN A 279 29.60 25.19 31.81
C GLN A 279 30.49 25.57 30.62
N SER A 280 31.00 24.60 29.86
CA SER A 280 31.66 24.94 28.60
C SER A 280 30.62 25.37 27.56
N ALA A 281 30.97 26.29 26.65
CA ALA A 281 30.11 26.71 25.55
C ALA A 281 29.81 25.58 24.52
N TYR A 282 30.32 24.37 24.78
CA TYR A 282 30.47 23.30 23.81
C TYR A 282 29.75 22.00 24.20
N HIS A 283 29.31 21.86 25.45
CA HIS A 283 28.59 20.69 25.95
C HIS A 283 27.15 21.04 26.31
N SER A 284 26.21 20.18 25.90
CA SER A 284 24.83 20.27 26.33
C SER A 284 24.68 19.88 27.80
N THR A 285 23.61 20.31 28.45
CA THR A 285 23.19 19.76 29.76
C THR A 285 22.68 18.32 29.65
N ALA A 286 22.72 17.71 28.45
CA ALA A 286 22.21 16.38 28.14
C ALA A 286 23.28 15.27 28.21
N ILE A 287 24.37 15.51 28.94
CA ILE A 287 25.36 14.46 29.25
C ILE A 287 24.72 13.48 30.25
N CYS A 288 24.73 12.21 29.89
CA CYS A 288 24.18 11.12 30.67
C CYS A 288 25.28 10.11 31.01
N GLN A 289 24.98 9.19 31.93
CA GLN A 289 25.84 8.07 32.27
C GLN A 289 25.14 6.77 31.89
N ASP A 290 25.85 5.85 31.24
CA ASP A 290 25.31 4.53 30.90
C ASP A 290 25.31 3.58 32.12
N ASP A 291 24.77 2.37 31.94
CA ASP A 291 24.71 1.36 33.01
C ASP A 291 26.10 0.87 33.46
N ASP A 292 27.13 1.05 32.62
CA ASP A 292 28.53 0.69 32.91
C ASP A 292 29.31 1.84 33.58
N GLY A 293 28.72 3.02 33.67
CA GLY A 293 29.35 4.20 34.25
C GLY A 293 30.08 5.12 33.25
N HIS A 294 30.01 4.89 31.95
CA HIS A 294 30.59 5.77 30.94
C HIS A 294 29.71 7.00 30.70
N TRP A 295 30.35 8.16 30.57
CA TRP A 295 29.68 9.40 30.22
C TRP A 295 29.43 9.46 28.73
N PHE A 296 28.22 9.84 28.30
CA PHE A 296 27.88 9.98 26.89
C PHE A 296 26.98 11.19 26.60
N GLU A 297 27.04 11.66 25.35
CA GLU A 297 26.17 12.71 24.81
C GLU A 297 25.61 12.27 23.46
N ASP A 298 24.29 12.40 23.30
CA ASP A 298 23.57 12.03 22.08
C ASP A 298 23.29 13.25 21.21
N PHE A 299 23.60 13.14 19.92
CA PHE A 299 23.43 14.20 18.94
C PHE A 299 22.35 13.80 17.93
N TYR A 300 21.47 14.76 17.61
CA TYR A 300 20.42 14.60 16.60
C TYR A 300 20.38 15.83 15.69
N LYS A 301 20.34 15.61 14.38
CA LYS A 301 20.16 16.65 13.38
C LYS A 301 19.01 16.28 12.45
N VAL A 302 17.99 17.14 12.40
CA VAL A 302 16.80 16.93 11.58
C VAL A 302 16.90 17.70 10.27
N ILE A 303 16.59 17.03 9.18
CA ILE A 303 16.53 17.57 7.83
C ILE A 303 15.16 17.21 7.24
N SER A 304 14.28 18.21 7.10
CA SER A 304 12.89 18.00 6.65
C SER A 304 12.76 18.34 5.17
N TYR A 305 12.14 17.45 4.40
CA TYR A 305 11.88 17.63 2.96
C TYR A 305 10.40 17.40 2.63
N GLY A 306 9.91 18.06 1.57
CA GLY A 306 8.56 17.84 1.05
C GLY A 306 7.42 18.30 1.96
N ARG A 307 7.68 19.25 2.88
CA ARG A 307 6.66 19.84 3.77
C ARG A 307 5.64 20.70 2.99
N ASP A 308 6.04 21.27 1.85
CA ASP A 308 5.25 22.25 1.10
C ASP A 308 4.53 21.68 -0.14
N GLY A 309 4.46 20.34 -0.29
CA GLY A 309 3.72 19.70 -1.38
C GLY A 309 4.29 19.91 -2.80
N GLY A 310 5.42 20.58 -2.93
CA GLY A 310 6.16 20.73 -4.19
C GLY A 310 6.90 19.45 -4.59
N ALA A 311 7.20 19.32 -5.89
CA ALA A 311 8.07 18.26 -6.40
C ALA A 311 9.41 18.27 -5.65
N VAL A 312 9.80 17.11 -5.10
CA VAL A 312 11.08 16.96 -4.42
C VAL A 312 12.18 17.08 -5.47
N ASP A 313 13.00 18.12 -5.38
CA ASP A 313 14.25 18.20 -6.13
C ASP A 313 15.22 17.16 -5.57
N THR A 314 15.22 15.98 -6.18
CA THR A 314 16.00 14.82 -5.76
C THR A 314 17.50 15.11 -5.79
N ALA A 315 17.96 15.91 -6.76
CA ALA A 315 19.36 16.26 -6.92
C ALA A 315 19.84 17.21 -5.81
N ASN A 316 19.05 18.23 -5.49
CA ASN A 316 19.35 19.13 -4.38
C ASN A 316 19.26 18.40 -3.03
N MET A 317 18.27 17.53 -2.85
CA MET A 317 18.12 16.71 -1.66
C MET A 317 19.35 15.80 -1.44
N LEU A 318 19.83 15.14 -2.49
CA LEU A 318 21.01 14.29 -2.42
C LEU A 318 22.28 15.07 -2.07
N THR A 319 22.44 16.25 -2.67
CA THR A 319 23.57 17.15 -2.41
C THR A 319 23.56 17.64 -0.97
N THR A 320 22.39 18.06 -0.49
CA THR A 320 22.19 18.48 0.90
C THR A 320 22.45 17.33 1.86
N LEU A 321 21.90 16.14 1.62
CA LEU A 321 22.12 14.96 2.46
C LEU A 321 23.61 14.61 2.53
N LYS A 322 24.32 14.62 1.41
CA LYS A 322 25.77 14.35 1.37
C LYS A 322 26.57 15.41 2.14
N ALA A 323 26.23 16.69 1.98
CA ALA A 323 26.86 17.76 2.74
C ALA A 323 26.62 17.58 4.24
N GLU A 324 25.42 17.19 4.63
CA GLU A 324 25.04 17.05 6.03
C GLU A 324 25.64 15.82 6.71
N VAL A 325 25.74 14.69 6.01
CA VAL A 325 26.46 13.50 6.49
C VAL A 325 27.93 13.81 6.76
N ASN A 326 28.58 14.60 5.89
CA ASN A 326 29.98 15.00 6.08
C ASN A 326 30.16 16.08 7.15
N ALA A 327 29.17 16.97 7.35
CA ALA A 327 29.23 18.01 8.37
C ALA A 327 28.95 17.47 9.79
N PHE A 328 28.18 16.39 9.91
CA PHE A 328 27.71 15.87 11.20
C PHE A 328 28.84 15.47 12.17
N PRO A 329 29.91 14.76 11.77
CA PRO A 329 31.06 14.49 12.64
C PRO A 329 31.68 15.76 13.23
N HIS A 330 31.82 16.81 12.43
CA HIS A 330 32.37 18.09 12.88
C HIS A 330 31.44 18.79 13.88
N LEU A 331 30.12 18.68 13.70
CA LEU A 331 29.14 19.16 14.69
C LEU A 331 29.29 18.43 16.03
N CYS A 332 29.45 17.11 15.97
CA CYS A 332 29.74 16.25 17.13
C CYS A 332 31.16 16.44 17.68
N GLY A 333 32.00 17.24 17.01
CA GLY A 333 33.33 17.55 17.49
C GLY A 333 34.38 16.46 17.27
N TRP A 334 34.19 15.62 16.25
CA TRP A 334 35.15 14.56 15.95
C TRP A 334 36.42 15.15 15.33
N SER A 335 37.57 14.69 15.81
CA SER A 335 38.89 15.04 15.32
C SER A 335 39.80 13.81 15.31
N LEU A 336 40.82 13.82 14.47
CA LEU A 336 41.90 12.84 14.58
C LEU A 336 42.85 13.26 15.70
N ASP A 337 43.28 12.30 16.50
CA ASP A 337 44.31 12.54 17.52
C ASP A 337 45.58 13.09 16.86
N PRO A 338 46.09 14.27 17.26
CA PRO A 338 47.33 14.84 16.71
C PRO A 338 48.57 13.97 16.94
N LEU A 339 48.59 13.11 17.95
CA LEU A 339 49.74 12.30 18.35
C LEU A 339 49.76 10.94 17.65
N ASP A 340 48.60 10.29 17.54
CA ASP A 340 48.48 8.94 16.98
C ASP A 340 47.95 8.94 15.53
N GLY A 341 47.32 10.03 15.08
CA GLY A 341 46.83 10.25 13.71
C GLY A 341 45.73 9.30 13.22
N ILE A 342 45.49 8.21 13.95
CA ILE A 342 44.63 7.08 13.60
C ILE A 342 43.43 7.01 14.55
N ALA A 343 43.61 7.38 15.82
CA ALA A 343 42.54 7.37 16.82
C ALA A 343 41.58 8.55 16.61
N LEU A 344 40.28 8.26 16.54
CA LEU A 344 39.23 9.27 16.53
C LEU A 344 38.96 9.74 17.96
N THR A 345 39.03 11.05 18.16
CA THR A 345 38.77 11.72 19.42
C THR A 345 37.60 12.68 19.28
N CYS A 346 36.96 12.99 20.40
CA CYS A 346 35.97 14.06 20.49
C CYS A 346 36.62 15.36 20.98
N LYS A 347 35.87 16.48 20.88
CA LYS A 347 36.30 17.85 21.22
C LYS A 347 37.16 17.89 22.49
N GLY A 348 38.39 18.36 22.34
CA GLY A 348 39.35 18.52 23.45
C GLY A 348 40.24 17.32 23.70
N GLY A 349 40.14 16.23 22.93
CA GLY A 349 40.93 15.01 23.12
C GLY A 349 40.46 14.15 24.30
N HIS A 350 39.28 14.44 24.83
CA HIS A 350 38.66 13.72 25.94
C HIS A 350 37.42 13.01 25.41
N GLY A 351 37.50 11.71 25.19
CA GLY A 351 36.42 10.91 24.62
C GLY A 351 36.55 10.55 23.14
N HIS A 352 35.60 9.71 22.68
CA HIS A 352 35.59 9.11 21.36
C HIS A 352 34.16 8.91 20.85
N PRO A 353 33.94 8.88 19.52
CA PRO A 353 32.64 8.51 18.97
C PRO A 353 32.25 7.08 19.31
N SER A 354 30.95 6.83 19.49
CA SER A 354 30.42 5.48 19.69
C SER A 354 30.55 4.65 18.40
N SER A 355 30.84 3.36 18.55
CA SER A 355 30.66 2.39 17.46
C SER A 355 29.18 2.32 17.04
N ALA A 356 28.91 1.74 15.86
CA ALA A 356 27.53 1.50 15.43
C ALA A 356 26.77 0.59 16.42
N LYS A 357 27.47 -0.32 17.10
CA LYS A 357 26.91 -1.24 18.08
C LYS A 357 26.44 -0.53 19.34
N ASP A 358 27.21 0.43 19.84
CA ASP A 358 26.94 1.11 21.12
C ASP A 358 26.25 2.47 20.95
N GLY A 359 25.57 2.66 19.81
CA GLY A 359 24.86 3.89 19.46
C GLY A 359 23.43 3.97 20.01
N ASN A 360 22.86 5.16 19.94
CA ASN A 360 21.56 5.56 20.46
C ASN A 360 20.36 5.21 19.54
N VAL A 361 20.34 3.98 19.00
CA VAL A 361 19.36 3.57 17.99
C VAL A 361 17.94 3.49 18.54
N LEU A 362 17.74 2.90 19.73
CA LEU A 362 16.39 2.78 20.31
C LEU A 362 15.84 4.12 20.76
N GLU A 363 16.70 5.01 21.24
CA GLU A 363 16.35 6.38 21.61
C GLU A 363 15.87 7.16 20.37
N ALA A 364 16.57 7.02 19.24
CA ALA A 364 16.17 7.60 17.96
C ALA A 364 14.83 7.02 17.45
N ILE A 365 14.61 5.71 17.58
CA ILE A 365 13.34 5.07 17.22
C ILE A 365 12.22 5.58 18.14
N ASN A 366 12.45 5.64 19.45
CA ASN A 366 11.48 6.09 20.43
C ASN A 366 11.05 7.54 20.19
N LEU A 367 11.98 8.42 19.78
CA LEU A 367 11.66 9.78 19.35
C LEU A 367 10.60 9.81 18.25
N ILE A 368 10.72 8.92 17.25
CA ILE A 368 9.74 8.82 16.16
C ILE A 368 8.44 8.18 16.62
N LEU A 369 8.49 7.12 17.43
CA LEU A 369 7.29 6.45 17.94
C LEU A 369 6.41 7.42 18.75
N ASN A 370 7.01 8.31 19.54
CA ASN A 370 6.28 9.37 20.26
C ASN A 370 5.58 10.36 19.30
N ILE A 371 6.19 10.66 18.15
CA ILE A 371 5.54 11.48 17.10
C ILE A 371 4.37 10.71 16.47
N TYR A 372 4.54 9.42 16.19
CA TYR A 372 3.48 8.58 15.61
C TYR A 372 2.32 8.32 16.57
N GLU A 373 2.57 8.18 17.86
CA GLU A 373 1.52 8.09 18.87
C GLU A 373 0.60 9.33 18.81
N LYS A 374 1.20 10.51 18.65
CA LYS A 374 0.51 11.80 18.62
C LYS A 374 0.04 12.23 17.22
N HIS A 375 0.05 11.33 16.24
CA HIS A 375 -0.41 11.65 14.86
C HIS A 375 -1.89 12.09 14.77
N TYR A 376 -2.67 11.88 15.83
CA TYR A 376 -4.08 12.28 15.90
C TYR A 376 -4.28 13.77 16.23
N LEU A 377 -3.26 14.48 16.74
CA LEU A 377 -3.37 15.89 17.12
C LEU A 377 -3.41 16.82 15.91
N ASP A 378 -2.56 16.57 14.92
CA ASP A 378 -2.49 17.31 13.66
C ASP A 378 -2.38 16.32 12.51
N ARG A 379 -3.54 15.85 12.05
CA ARG A 379 -3.63 14.76 11.08
C ARG A 379 -3.53 15.30 9.67
N ASP A 380 -2.55 14.78 8.94
CA ASP A 380 -2.44 15.00 7.50
C ASP A 380 -3.53 14.22 6.74
N LEU A 381 -4.38 14.94 6.01
CA LEU A 381 -5.49 14.37 5.25
C LEU A 381 -5.07 13.87 3.85
N ASN A 382 -3.83 14.14 3.43
CA ASN A 382 -3.32 13.75 2.12
C ASN A 382 -2.49 12.45 2.18
N ARG A 383 -2.18 11.95 3.38
CA ARG A 383 -1.23 10.85 3.58
C ARG A 383 -1.77 9.84 4.58
N SER A 384 -1.72 8.55 4.21
CA SER A 384 -2.23 7.45 5.06
C SER A 384 -1.13 6.63 5.74
N GLY A 385 0.00 6.40 5.04
CA GLY A 385 1.06 5.52 5.53
C GLY A 385 2.03 6.20 6.49
N GLN A 386 2.58 5.41 7.42
CA GLN A 386 3.65 5.79 8.34
C GLN A 386 4.77 4.76 8.21
N ASN A 387 5.96 5.19 7.77
CA ASN A 387 7.11 4.30 7.61
C ASN A 387 8.34 4.88 8.32
N LEU A 388 9.05 4.01 9.03
CA LEU A 388 10.35 4.29 9.64
C LEU A 388 11.41 3.43 8.97
N VAL A 389 12.50 4.05 8.50
CA VAL A 389 13.63 3.35 7.88
C VAL A 389 14.88 3.71 8.65
N LEU A 390 15.63 2.71 9.11
CA LEU A 390 16.92 2.87 9.78
C LEU A 390 18.05 2.53 8.81
N PHE A 391 19.02 3.43 8.70
CA PHE A 391 20.28 3.24 8.01
C PHE A 391 21.39 3.22 9.05
N THR A 392 22.21 2.17 9.00
CA THR A 392 23.34 1.95 9.91
C THR A 392 24.50 1.33 9.12
N ALA A 393 25.74 1.68 9.49
CA ALA A 393 26.94 1.01 9.01
C ALA A 393 27.30 -0.23 9.86
N GLY A 394 26.56 -0.51 10.92
CA GLY A 394 26.77 -1.68 11.78
C GLY A 394 26.30 -2.99 11.16
N ASN A 395 26.59 -4.09 11.86
CA ASN A 395 26.22 -5.46 11.46
C ASN A 395 24.82 -5.89 11.96
N GLY A 396 24.01 -4.96 12.47
CA GLY A 396 22.69 -5.25 13.04
C GLY A 396 22.69 -5.74 14.49
N VAL A 397 23.85 -5.75 15.16
CA VAL A 397 23.95 -6.01 16.60
C VAL A 397 24.04 -4.69 17.34
N PHE A 398 23.10 -4.44 18.25
CA PHE A 398 23.06 -3.21 19.06
C PHE A 398 23.10 -3.54 20.54
N ARG A 399 23.87 -2.75 21.29
CA ARG A 399 23.86 -2.75 22.75
C ARG A 399 22.89 -1.68 23.22
N VAL A 400 21.89 -2.07 23.99
CA VAL A 400 20.78 -1.20 24.38
C VAL A 400 20.50 -1.32 25.87
N ASN A 401 20.02 -0.22 26.47
CA ASN A 401 19.54 -0.24 27.84
C ASN A 401 18.25 -1.09 27.92
N GLN A 402 18.19 -1.98 28.91
CA GLN A 402 17.05 -2.87 29.09
C GLN A 402 15.73 -2.13 29.28
N LEU A 403 15.72 -1.02 30.04
CA LEU A 403 14.50 -0.24 30.29
C LEU A 403 13.95 0.41 29.02
N VAL A 404 14.83 0.88 28.15
CA VAL A 404 14.45 1.48 26.86
C VAL A 404 13.94 0.39 25.92
N SER A 405 14.58 -0.79 25.92
CA SER A 405 14.11 -1.96 25.18
C SER A 405 12.70 -2.35 25.60
N ASP A 406 12.43 -2.43 26.91
CA ASP A 406 11.12 -2.82 27.44
C ASP A 406 10.02 -1.79 27.13
N MET A 407 10.38 -0.51 26.91
CA MET A 407 9.43 0.55 26.54
C MET A 407 9.17 0.67 25.03
N SER A 408 10.06 0.12 24.20
CA SER A 408 10.02 0.28 22.73
C SER A 408 9.47 -0.93 21.97
N VAL A 409 9.25 -2.05 22.68
CA VAL A 409 8.52 -3.25 22.22
C VAL A 409 7.05 -3.17 22.66
#